data_AF-A0A2X3F758-F1
#
_entry.id   AF-A0A2X3F758-F1
#
_cell.length_a   1.000
_cell.length_b   1.000
_cell.length_c   1.000
_cell.angle_alpha   90.00
_cell.angle_beta   90.00
_cell.angle_gamma   90.00
#
_symmetry.space_group_name_H-M   'P 1'
#
loop_
_entity.id
_entity.type
_entity.pdbx_description
1 polymer ?
#
loop_
_entity_poly.entity_id
_entity_poly.type
_entity_poly.pdbx_seq_one_letter_code
_entity_poly.pdbx_strand_id
1 'polypeptide(L)'
;MTANNNIVGLDPEFAALIAQHLQAKPQLIDTKFTSLILGIGKKYDAVISGMYVTPERQKQADAIPYALSGASIIALKGGAVQPKTEDELCGVKVGLQAAPPG
;
A
#
# COMPACT_ATOMS: atom_id res chain seq x y z
N MET A 1 4.21 -10.42 -6.67
CA MET A 1 3.73 -11.79 -6.94
C MET A 1 4.88 -12.63 -7.47
N THR A 2 4.89 -13.95 -7.24
CA THR A 2 5.87 -14.87 -7.84
C THR A 2 5.49 -15.22 -9.28
N ALA A 3 6.37 -15.94 -10.00
CA ALA A 3 6.09 -16.48 -11.33
C ALA A 3 4.84 -17.40 -11.38
N ASN A 4 4.49 -18.01 -10.25
CA ASN A 4 3.29 -18.85 -10.12
C ASN A 4 2.06 -18.07 -9.60
N ASN A 5 2.11 -16.74 -9.68
CA ASN A 5 1.03 -15.83 -9.27
C ASN A 5 0.70 -15.84 -7.76
N ASN A 6 1.64 -16.30 -6.92
CA ASN A 6 1.46 -16.22 -5.46
C ASN A 6 1.72 -14.79 -4.97
N ILE A 7 0.83 -14.29 -4.10
CA ILE A 7 1.04 -13.03 -3.38
C ILE A 7 2.10 -13.28 -2.30
N VAL A 8 3.20 -12.52 -2.36
CA VAL A 8 4.39 -12.66 -1.49
C VAL A 8 4.93 -11.28 -1.11
N GLY A 9 5.70 -11.21 -0.02
CA GLY A 9 6.24 -9.97 0.55
C GLY A 9 5.83 -9.78 2.01
N LEU A 10 6.12 -8.60 2.55
CA LEU A 10 5.87 -8.30 3.97
C LEU A 10 4.40 -8.40 4.36
N ASP A 11 3.50 -7.77 3.60
CA ASP A 11 2.07 -7.73 3.91
C ASP A 11 1.40 -9.13 3.94
N PRO A 12 1.57 -10.01 2.94
CA PRO A 12 0.98 -11.35 2.99
C PRO A 12 1.60 -12.25 4.08
N GLU A 13 2.90 -12.09 4.39
CA GLU A 13 3.54 -12.79 5.51
C GLU A 13 2.98 -12.31 6.86
N PHE A 14 2.79 -11.00 7.01
CA PHE A 14 2.17 -10.41 8.20
C PHE A 14 0.71 -10.87 8.37
N ALA A 15 -0.07 -10.89 7.28
CA ALA A 15 -1.43 -11.41 7.28
C ALA A 15 -1.49 -12.90 7.68
N ALA A 16 -0.53 -13.71 7.23
CA ALA A 16 -0.44 -15.11 7.62
C ALA A 16 -0.16 -15.28 9.13
N LEU A 17 0.71 -14.46 9.71
CA LEU A 17 0.99 -14.47 11.15
C LEU A 17 -0.23 -14.07 11.99
N ILE A 18 -0.99 -13.06 11.54
CA ILE A 18 -2.25 -12.66 12.17
C ILE A 18 -3.25 -13.83 12.11
N ALA A 19 -3.45 -14.43 10.93
CA ALA A 19 -4.37 -15.54 10.76
C ALA A 19 -3.99 -16.74 11.64
N GLN A 20 -2.68 -17.03 11.79
CA GLN A 20 -2.19 -18.06 12.69
C GLN A 20 -2.59 -17.79 14.15
N HIS A 21 -2.44 -16.55 14.63
CA HIS A 21 -2.88 -16.18 15.99
C HIS A 21 -4.39 -16.27 16.17
N LEU A 22 -5.16 -15.98 15.12
CA LEU A 22 -6.61 -16.09 15.10
C LEU A 22 -7.13 -17.52 14.84
N GLN A 23 -6.23 -18.50 14.67
CA GLN A 23 -6.57 -19.87 14.28
C GLN A 23 -7.44 -19.94 13.00
N ALA A 24 -7.22 -19.01 12.08
CA ALA A 24 -7.96 -18.86 10.83
C ALA A 24 -7.10 -19.26 9.61
N LYS A 25 -7.76 -19.52 8.48
CA LYS A 25 -7.07 -19.74 7.19
C LYS A 25 -7.02 -18.42 6.41
N PRO A 26 -5.82 -17.87 6.11
CA PRO A 26 -5.73 -16.63 5.35
C PRO A 26 -6.21 -16.84 3.91
N GLN A 27 -6.97 -15.88 3.40
CA GLN A 27 -7.31 -15.76 1.98
C GLN A 27 -6.85 -14.39 1.50
N LEU A 28 -5.87 -14.37 0.61
CA LEU A 28 -5.32 -13.15 0.06
C LEU A 28 -6.04 -12.81 -1.25
N ILE A 29 -6.60 -11.60 -1.33
CA ILE A 29 -7.38 -11.14 -2.47
C ILE A 29 -6.66 -9.93 -3.07
N ASP A 30 -6.18 -10.05 -4.31
CA ASP A 30 -5.64 -8.92 -5.05
C ASP A 30 -6.78 -8.00 -5.53
N THR A 31 -6.65 -6.71 -5.31
CA THR A 31 -7.69 -5.71 -5.60
C THR A 31 -7.04 -4.35 -5.84
N LYS A 32 -7.64 -3.54 -6.73
CA LYS A 32 -7.16 -2.19 -7.02
C LYS A 32 -7.09 -1.34 -5.75
N PHE A 33 -5.94 -0.70 -5.52
CA PHE A 33 -5.65 0.08 -4.32
C PHE A 33 -6.75 1.10 -3.96
N THR A 34 -7.29 1.80 -4.96
CA THR A 34 -8.34 2.83 -4.78
C THR A 34 -9.66 2.28 -4.26
N SER A 35 -9.89 0.97 -4.35
CA SER A 35 -11.12 0.30 -3.92
C SER A 35 -10.98 -0.48 -2.62
N LEU A 36 -9.79 -0.50 -2.01
CA LEU A 36 -9.47 -1.36 -0.87
C LEU A 36 -10.33 -1.05 0.36
N ILE A 37 -10.45 0.22 0.77
CA ILE A 37 -11.23 0.56 1.98
C ILE A 37 -12.71 0.19 1.82
N LEU A 38 -13.27 0.41 0.63
CA LEU A 38 -14.69 0.19 0.36
C LEU A 38 -15.10 -1.29 0.37
N GLY A 39 -14.14 -2.22 0.26
CA GLY A 39 -14.38 -3.65 0.29
C GLY A 39 -14.38 -4.27 1.69
N ILE A 40 -13.94 -3.54 2.72
CA ILE A 40 -13.92 -4.03 4.10
C ILE A 40 -15.35 -4.38 4.55
N GLY A 41 -15.52 -5.56 5.14
CA GLY A 41 -16.83 -6.07 5.59
C GLY A 41 -17.78 -6.52 4.47
N LYS A 42 -17.38 -6.40 3.19
CA LYS A 42 -18.15 -6.87 2.02
C LYS A 42 -17.42 -7.96 1.23
N LYS A 43 -16.11 -7.80 1.05
CA LYS A 43 -15.26 -8.69 0.23
C LYS A 43 -14.13 -9.34 1.02
N TYR A 44 -13.66 -8.67 2.07
CA TYR A 44 -12.59 -9.13 2.96
C TYR A 44 -12.74 -8.46 4.31
N ASP A 45 -12.09 -9.05 5.31
CA ASP A 45 -12.20 -8.63 6.71
C ASP A 45 -11.23 -7.50 7.06
N ALA A 46 -10.09 -7.41 6.36
CA ALA A 46 -9.06 -6.41 6.61
C ALA A 46 -8.31 -6.04 5.33
N VAL A 47 -7.69 -4.85 5.34
CA VAL A 47 -6.74 -4.40 4.32
C VAL A 47 -5.35 -4.33 4.95
N ILE A 48 -4.41 -5.11 4.42
CA ILE A 48 -3.00 -5.12 4.80
C ILE A 48 -2.21 -4.91 3.51
N SER A 49 -1.92 -3.65 3.19
CA SER A 49 -1.39 -3.24 1.86
C SER A 49 -0.57 -1.94 1.91
N GLY A 50 0.15 -1.69 3.01
CA GLY A 50 0.99 -0.50 3.19
C GLY A 50 0.21 0.82 3.10
N MET A 51 -1.07 0.81 3.45
CA MET A 51 -1.93 1.98 3.29
C MET A 51 -1.67 3.00 4.41
N TYR A 52 -1.36 4.24 4.03
CA TYR A 52 -1.22 5.35 4.99
C TYR A 52 -2.47 5.54 5.83
N VAL A 53 -2.26 5.74 7.13
CA VAL A 53 -3.30 6.13 8.08
C VAL A 53 -3.52 7.64 7.94
N THR A 54 -4.70 8.03 7.43
CA THR A 54 -5.10 9.45 7.31
C THR A 54 -6.46 9.66 7.99
N PRO A 55 -6.78 10.89 8.41
CA PRO A 55 -8.08 11.19 9.02
C PRO A 55 -9.27 10.81 8.12
N GLU A 56 -9.16 10.99 6.80
CA GLU A 56 -10.26 10.66 5.87
C GLU A 56 -10.49 9.15 5.74
N ARG A 57 -9.43 8.35 5.87
CA ARG A 57 -9.52 6.89 5.86
C ARG A 57 -10.02 6.35 7.20
N GLN A 58 -9.60 6.96 8.30
CA GLN A 58 -10.07 6.59 9.65
C GLN A 58 -11.56 6.88 9.86
N LYS A 59 -12.14 7.82 9.10
CA LYS A 59 -13.61 8.00 9.07
C LYS A 59 -14.35 6.81 8.45
N GLN A 60 -13.68 5.99 7.65
CA GLN A 60 -14.29 4.89 6.90
C GLN A 60 -13.99 3.51 7.49
N ALA A 61 -12.84 3.33 8.15
CA ALA A 61 -12.45 2.08 8.78
C ALA A 61 -11.46 2.32 9.93
N ASP A 62 -11.50 1.45 10.94
CA ASP A 62 -10.48 1.42 11.99
C ASP A 62 -9.12 1.06 11.40
N ALA A 63 -8.06 1.66 11.95
CA ALA A 63 -6.69 1.48 11.46
C ALA A 63 -5.70 1.26 12.60
N ILE A 64 -4.84 0.26 12.42
CA ILE A 64 -3.71 -0.03 13.32
C ILE A 64 -2.41 0.13 12.51
N PRO A 65 -1.53 1.10 12.86
CA PRO A 65 -0.27 1.27 12.16
C PRO A 65 0.69 0.11 12.48
N TYR A 66 1.32 -0.45 11.44
CA TYR A 66 2.29 -1.55 11.59
C TYR A 66 3.65 -1.27 10.93
N ALA A 67 3.78 -0.17 10.19
CA ALA A 67 5.01 0.25 9.56
C ALA A 67 5.10 1.79 9.51
N LEU A 68 6.32 2.31 9.62
CA LEU A 68 6.64 3.70 9.35
C LEU A 68 7.37 3.77 8.01
N SER A 69 6.88 4.61 7.10
CA SER A 69 7.47 4.80 5.78
C SER A 69 7.52 6.28 5.41
N GLY A 70 8.55 6.66 4.66
CA GLY A 70 8.71 7.99 4.08
C GLY A 70 8.61 7.94 2.56
N ALA A 71 8.51 9.11 1.93
CA ALA A 71 8.62 9.23 0.49
C ALA A 71 10.08 9.10 0.04
N SER A 72 10.29 8.62 -1.18
CA SER A 72 11.60 8.60 -1.83
C SER A 72 11.43 8.91 -3.30
N ILE A 73 12.38 9.66 -3.84
CA ILE A 73 12.41 10.02 -5.25
C ILE A 73 13.14 8.91 -6.01
N ILE A 74 12.49 8.36 -7.04
CA ILE A 74 13.08 7.34 -7.92
C ILE A 74 13.24 7.96 -9.30
N ALA A 75 14.48 7.94 -9.82
CA ALA A 75 14.82 8.43 -11.15
C ALA A 75 15.59 7.38 -11.94
N LEU A 76 15.54 7.48 -13.28
CA LEU A 76 16.30 6.59 -14.17
C LEU A 76 17.80 6.82 -13.98
N LYS A 77 18.56 5.76 -13.76
CA LYS A 77 20.03 5.85 -13.65
C LYS A 77 20.62 6.47 -14.93
N GLY A 78 21.34 7.58 -14.79
CA GLY A 78 21.96 8.28 -15.93
C GLY A 78 21.00 9.10 -16.80
N GLY A 79 19.71 9.22 -16.44
CA GLY A 79 18.77 10.10 -17.11
C GLY A 79 19.08 11.59 -16.89
N ALA A 80 18.54 12.46 -17.74
CA ALA A 80 18.79 13.91 -17.68
C ALA A 80 18.19 14.58 -16.43
N VAL A 81 17.17 13.97 -15.82
CA VAL A 81 16.49 14.48 -14.61
C VAL A 81 16.93 13.61 -13.43
N GLN A 82 17.72 14.18 -12.52
CA GLN A 82 18.29 13.52 -11.33
C GLN A 82 17.99 14.30 -10.03
N PRO A 83 16.70 14.53 -9.70
CA PRO A 83 16.30 15.29 -8.52
C PRO A 83 16.78 14.61 -7.24
N LYS A 84 17.45 15.36 -6.37
CA LYS A 84 17.88 14.89 -5.04
C LYS A 84 16.97 15.38 -3.91
N THR A 85 16.25 16.45 -4.18
CA THR A 85 15.34 17.12 -3.24
C THR A 85 13.95 17.26 -3.88
N GLU A 86 12.94 17.51 -3.06
CA GLU A 86 11.57 17.71 -3.53
C GLU A 86 11.45 18.98 -4.39
N ASP A 87 12.19 20.04 -4.06
CA ASP A 87 12.18 21.30 -4.81
C ASP A 87 12.67 21.11 -6.26
N GLU A 88 13.61 20.18 -6.48
CA GLU A 88 14.13 19.84 -7.82
C GLU A 88 13.10 19.08 -8.69
N LEU A 89 11.94 18.71 -8.14
CA LEU A 89 10.82 18.16 -8.91
C LEU A 89 9.95 19.25 -9.55
N CYS A 90 10.12 20.52 -9.17
CA CYS A 90 9.35 21.62 -9.74
C CYS A 90 9.53 21.68 -11.27
N GLY A 91 8.41 21.64 -12.00
CA GLY A 91 8.43 21.64 -13.47
C GLY A 91 8.74 20.29 -14.12
N VAL A 92 9.02 19.25 -13.33
CA VAL A 92 9.20 17.87 -13.82
C VAL A 92 7.86 17.15 -13.87
N LYS A 93 7.66 16.31 -14.90
CA LYS A 93 6.52 15.39 -14.93
C LYS A 93 6.77 14.23 -13.95
N VAL A 94 6.03 14.19 -12.85
CA VAL A 94 6.16 13.18 -11.79
C VAL A 94 4.99 12.19 -11.86
N GLY A 95 5.30 10.89 -11.78
CA GLY A 95 4.30 9.83 -11.62
C GLY A 95 4.11 9.47 -10.15
N LEU A 96 2.87 9.30 -9.72
CA LEU A 96 2.51 8.87 -8.36
C LEU A 96 1.50 7.73 -8.45
N GLN A 97 1.52 6.82 -7.48
CA GLN A 97 0.44 5.86 -7.34
C GLN A 97 -0.85 6.60 -6.99
N ALA A 98 -1.88 6.46 -7.83
CA ALA A 98 -3.17 7.08 -7.61
C ALA A 98 -3.77 6.59 -6.28
N ALA A 99 -3.89 7.51 -5.32
CA ALA A 99 -4.73 7.35 -4.14
C ALA A 99 -6.00 8.19 -4.35
N PRO A 100 -7.18 7.77 -3.85
CA PRO A 100 -8.34 8.65 -3.83
C PRO A 100 -7.93 9.97 -3.13
N PRO A 101 -8.34 11.14 -3.65
CA PRO A 101 -8.15 12.39 -2.94
C PRO A 101 -8.84 12.28 -1.58
N GLY A 102 -8.14 12.75 -0.54
CA GLY A 102 -8.75 12.96 0.78
C GLY A 102 -9.94 13.91 0.69
#